data_AF-D7NMY9-F1
#
_entry.id   AF-D7NMY9-F1
#
_cell.length_a   1.000
_cell.length_b   1.000
_cell.length_c   1.000
_cell.angle_alpha   90.00
_cell.angle_beta   90.00
_cell.angle_gamma   90.00
#
_symmetry.space_group_name_H-M   'P 1'
#
loop_
_entity.id
_entity.type
_entity.pdbx_description
1 polymer ?
#
loop_
_entity_poly.entity_id
_entity_poly.type
_entity_poly.pdbx_seq_one_letter_code
_entity_poly.pdbx_strand_id
1 'polypeptide(L)' 'MDLMRVSREYLELKEKSKKNSRGAGRKPRFTEEEKNIIRAQRKEGKTIKELATLNNCSFGVIHKILHE' A
#
# COMPACT_ATOMS: atom_id res chain seq x y z
N MET A 1 -18.12 -28.20 -13.05
CA MET A 1 -17.66 -26.83 -12.71
C MET A 1 -16.21 -26.93 -12.32
N ASP A 2 -15.35 -26.20 -13.00
CA ASP A 2 -13.91 -26.24 -12.73
C ASP A 2 -13.61 -25.36 -11.52
N LEU A 3 -13.35 -26.00 -10.38
CA LEU A 3 -13.20 -25.35 -9.07
C LEU A 3 -12.10 -24.27 -9.09
N MET A 4 -11.04 -24.50 -9.88
CA MET A 4 -9.94 -23.57 -10.08
C MET A 4 -10.36 -22.31 -10.83
N ARG A 5 -11.29 -22.44 -11.78
CA ARG A 5 -11.83 -21.32 -12.55
C ARG A 5 -12.74 -20.44 -11.70
N VAL A 6 -13.60 -21.08 -10.90
CA VAL A 6 -14.50 -20.40 -9.95
C VAL A 6 -13.70 -19.61 -8.90
N SER A 7 -12.63 -20.19 -8.36
CA SER A 7 -11.75 -19.51 -7.40
C SER A 7 -11.07 -18.27 -7.99
N ARG A 8 -10.63 -18.35 -9.25
CA ARG A 8 -10.00 -17.24 -9.97
C ARG A 8 -10.99 -16.09 -10.24
N GLU A 9 -12.19 -16.42 -10.74
CA GLU A 9 -13.25 -15.44 -10.98
C GLU A 9 -13.66 -14.72 -9.68
N TYR A 10 -13.76 -15.45 -8.57
CA TYR A 10 -14.05 -14.88 -7.26
C TYR A 10 -12.98 -13.87 -6.79
N LEU A 11 -11.70 -14.20 -6.98
CA LEU A 11 -10.59 -13.30 -6.66
C LEU A 11 -10.63 -12.00 -7.49
N GLU A 12 -10.88 -12.11 -8.79
CA GLU A 12 -10.98 -10.93 -9.66
C GLU A 12 -12.17 -10.02 -9.29
N LEU A 13 -13.33 -10.61 -9.00
CA LEU A 13 -14.51 -9.87 -8.53
C LEU A 13 -14.23 -9.16 -7.21
N LYS A 14 -13.54 -9.84 -6.27
CA LYS A 14 -13.15 -9.26 -4.99
C LYS A 14 -12.21 -8.08 -5.18
N GLU A 15 -11.22 -8.15 -6.06
CA GLU A 15 -10.33 -7.03 -6.36
C GLU A 15 -11.07 -5.85 -7.03
N LYS A 16 -11.96 -6.12 -7.98
CA LYS A 16 -12.77 -5.08 -8.63
C LYS A 16 -13.70 -4.37 -7.63
N SER A 17 -14.27 -5.11 -6.67
CA SER A 17 -15.17 -4.55 -5.64
C SER A 17 -14.48 -3.56 -4.69
N LYS A 18 -13.16 -3.65 -4.50
CA LYS A 18 -12.40 -2.72 -3.64
C LYS A 18 -12.30 -1.32 -4.26
N LYS A 19 -12.50 -1.19 -5.57
CA LYS A 19 -12.44 0.10 -6.26
C LYS A 19 -13.85 0.68 -6.32
N ASN A 20 -14.03 1.89 -5.79
CA ASN A 20 -15.27 2.63 -5.98
C ASN A 20 -15.53 2.82 -7.47
N SER A 21 -16.70 2.39 -7.95
CA SER A 21 -17.13 2.53 -9.35
C SER A 21 -17.18 3.98 -9.83
N ARG A 22 -17.39 4.94 -8.91
CA ARG A 22 -17.36 6.38 -9.18
C ARG A 22 -15.97 7.00 -9.05
N GLY A 23 -14.96 6.23 -8.65
CA GLY A 23 -13.60 6.72 -8.41
C GLY A 23 -13.46 7.71 -7.24
N ALA A 24 -14.46 7.81 -6.35
CA ALA A 24 -14.40 8.73 -5.21
C ALA A 24 -13.59 8.13 -4.05
N GLY A 25 -12.84 8.98 -3.35
CA GLY A 25 -11.99 8.62 -2.22
C GLY A 25 -10.63 9.31 -2.30
N ARG A 26 -9.84 9.24 -1.23
CA ARG A 26 -8.44 9.70 -1.25
C ARG A 26 -7.62 8.67 -2.02
N LYS A 27 -6.93 9.11 -3.07
CA LYS A 27 -5.93 8.27 -3.73
C LYS A 27 -4.79 7.96 -2.74
N PRO A 28 -4.25 6.73 -2.75
CA PRO A 28 -3.10 6.40 -1.93
C PRO A 28 -1.95 7.35 -2.29
N ARG A 29 -1.32 7.92 -1.26
CA ARG A 29 -0.22 8.86 -1.43
C ARG A 29 1.08 8.18 -1.87
N PHE A 30 1.25 6.92 -1.49
CA PHE A 30 2.41 6.11 -1.81
C PHE A 30 2.00 4.84 -2.56
N THR A 31 2.77 4.48 -3.59
CA THR A 31 2.66 3.18 -4.27
C THR A 31 3.26 2.06 -3.41
N GLU A 32 2.96 0.80 -3.74
CA GLU A 32 3.58 -0.33 -3.03
C GLU A 32 5.11 -0.38 -3.21
N GLU A 33 5.60 0.07 -4.35
CA GLU A 33 7.04 0.20 -4.62
C GLU A 33 7.69 1.22 -3.69
N GLU A 34 7.09 2.41 -3.56
CA GLU A 34 7.57 3.45 -2.64
C GLU A 34 7.52 2.99 -1.18
N LYS A 35 6.47 2.27 -0.78
CA LYS A 35 6.40 1.66 0.55
C LYS A 35 7.53 0.67 0.79
N ASN A 36 7.88 -0.14 -0.21
CA ASN A 36 8.99 -1.09 -0.10
C ASN A 36 10.34 -0.39 0.00
N ILE A 37 10.54 0.73 -0.72
CA ILE A 37 11.73 1.56 -0.59
C ILE A 37 11.83 2.11 0.84
N ILE A 38 10.74 2.65 1.41
CA ILE A 38 10.71 3.15 2.79
C ILE A 38 11.06 2.02 3.79
N ARG A 39 10.53 0.81 3.58
CA ARG A 39 10.85 -0.36 4.39
C ARG A 39 12.32 -0.78 4.27
N ALA A 40 12.89 -0.73 3.08
CA ALA A 40 14.31 -1.01 2.84
C ALA A 40 15.22 0.03 3.53
N GLN A 41 14.91 1.31 3.37
CA GLN A 41 15.64 2.39 4.02
C GLN A 41 15.58 2.32 5.56
N ARG A 42 14.48 1.82 6.12
CA ARG A 42 14.39 1.56 7.56
C ARG A 42 15.30 0.41 8.00
N LYS A 43 15.44 -0.64 7.18
CA LYS A 43 16.40 -1.74 7.43
C LYS A 43 17.85 -1.29 7.33
N GLU A 44 18.16 -0.32 6.46
CA GLU A 44 19.47 0.33 6.37
C GLU A 44 19.83 1.16 7.61
N GLY A 45 18.87 1.45 8.49
CA GLY A 45 19.08 2.17 9.75
C GLY A 45 18.62 3.62 9.75
N LYS A 46 17.98 4.11 8.67
CA LYS A 46 17.43 5.48 8.65
C LYS A 46 16.34 5.63 9.72
N THR A 47 16.31 6.80 10.35
CA THR A 47 15.32 7.11 11.38
C THR A 47 13.96 7.42 10.76
N ILE A 48 12.88 7.20 11.53
CA ILE A 48 11.52 7.56 11.10
C ILE A 48 11.43 9.07 10.81
N LYS A 49 12.21 9.90 11.53
CA LYS A 49 12.34 11.35 11.29
C LYS A 49 12.88 11.63 9.90
N GLU A 50 14.02 11.05 9.55
CA GLU A 50 14.64 11.26 8.23
C GLU A 50 13.74 10.77 7.11
N LEU A 51 13.09 9.60 7.27
CA LEU A 51 12.15 9.07 6.28
C LEU A 51 10.94 10.00 6.09
N ALA A 52 10.42 10.57 7.17
CA ALA A 52 9.32 11.52 7.12
C ALA A 52 9.72 12.80 6.38
N THR A 53 10.91 13.35 6.67
CA THR A 53 11.42 14.55 6.00
C THR A 53 11.71 14.30 4.52
N LEU A 54 12.36 13.17 4.19
CA LEU A 54 12.71 12.79 2.82
C LEU A 54 11.47 12.64 1.92
N ASN A 55 10.40 12.06 2.47
CA ASN A 55 9.14 11.84 1.77
C ASN A 55 8.12 12.98 1.98
N ASN A 56 8.55 14.07 2.63
CA ASN A 56 7.77 15.25 2.97
C ASN A 56 6.40 14.91 3.60
N CYS A 57 6.37 13.95 4.52
CA CYS A 57 5.16 13.38 5.09
C CYS A 57 5.23 13.31 6.62
N SER A 58 4.08 13.09 7.27
CA SER A 58 4.03 13.00 8.73
C SER A 58 4.58 11.67 9.24
N PHE A 59 5.10 11.68 10.47
CA PHE A 59 5.50 10.49 11.22
C PHE A 59 4.49 9.34 11.19
N GLY A 60 3.22 9.65 11.42
CA GLY A 60 2.15 8.64 11.46
C GLY A 60 1.99 7.90 10.14
N VAL A 61 2.30 8.54 9.01
CA VAL A 61 2.22 7.90 7.69
C VAL A 61 3.38 6.91 7.51
N ILE A 62 4.60 7.28 7.88
CA ILE A 62 5.74 6.35 7.86
C ILE A 62 5.50 5.20 8.83
N HIS A 63 5.02 5.47 10.04
CA HIS A 63 4.71 4.44 11.03
C HIS A 63 3.66 3.45 10.49
N LYS A 64 2.63 3.96 9.82
CA LYS A 64 1.61 3.13 9.17
C LYS A 64 2.22 2.25 8.08
N ILE A 65 3.09 2.80 7.22
CA ILE A 65 3.76 2.03 6.15
C ILE A 65 4.65 0.90 6.71
N LEU A 66 5.24 1.09 7.89
CA LEU A 66 6.13 0.10 8.51
C LEU A 66 5.38 -1.03 9.23
N HIS A 67 4.16 -0.79 9.71
CA HIS A 67 3.41 -1.73 10.57
C HIS A 67 2.07 -2.24 9.98
N GLU A 68 1.63 -1.68 8.85
CA GLU A 68 0.49 -2.18 8.05
C GLU A 68 0.94 -3.30 7.11
#